data_AF-G8RJ80-F1
#
_entry.id   AF-G8RJ80-F1
#
_cell.length_a   1.000
_cell.length_b   1.000
_cell.length_c   1.000
_cell.angle_alpha   90.00
_cell.angle_beta   90.00
_cell.angle_gamma   90.00
#
_symmetry.space_group_name_H-M   'P 1'
#
loop_
_entity.id
_entity.type
_entity.pdbx_description
1 polymer ?
#
loop_
_entity_poly.entity_id
_entity_poly.type
_entity_poly.pdbx_seq_one_letter_code
_entity_poly.pdbx_strand_id
1 'polypeptide(L)'
;MTAAPTPTRAWQAMVPELPPFESPPDTADGPPVTSPADTAERLLLLLHYSIDWDTSWVADPRYRKTYWDEQLPGRVRRAAYRADTLDRWWSDVSGQLGAPAPRQRDRRLELATLLREPPLPVIAVLRESLPALLLRVRIIAEAVAEQRKAARG
;
A
#
# COMPACT_ATOMS: atom_id res chain seq x y z
N MET A 1 20.87 4.98 -17.55
CA MET A 1 19.48 5.49 -17.57
C MET A 1 18.80 5.05 -16.30
N THR A 2 18.59 5.95 -15.34
CA THR A 2 17.84 5.63 -14.12
C THR A 2 16.38 5.47 -14.52
N ALA A 3 15.78 4.30 -14.26
CA ALA A 3 14.36 4.09 -14.52
C ALA A 3 13.54 5.12 -13.71
N ALA A 4 12.44 5.61 -14.29
CA ALA A 4 11.54 6.51 -13.58
C ALA A 4 11.04 5.82 -12.29
N PRO A 5 10.90 6.57 -11.17
CA PRO A 5 10.41 5.99 -9.93
C PRO A 5 9.01 5.42 -10.16
N THR A 6 8.73 4.27 -9.56
CA THR A 6 7.38 3.70 -9.59
C THR A 6 6.39 4.64 -8.87
N PRO A 7 5.08 4.56 -9.15
CA PRO A 7 4.09 5.44 -8.55
C PRO A 7 4.17 5.54 -7.02
N THR A 8 4.26 4.41 -6.32
CA THR A 8 4.35 4.45 -4.84
C THR A 8 5.67 5.04 -4.33
N ARG A 9 6.78 4.85 -5.07
CA ARG A 9 8.07 5.48 -4.75
C ARG A 9 8.00 6.99 -4.90
N ALA A 10 7.35 7.48 -5.95
CA ALA A 10 7.10 8.90 -6.14
C ALA A 10 6.24 9.47 -5.00
N TRP A 11 5.24 8.72 -4.51
CA TRP A 11 4.42 9.15 -3.37
C TRP A 11 5.20 9.15 -2.04
N GLN A 12 5.97 8.11 -1.75
CA GLN A 12 6.86 8.06 -0.58
C GLN A 12 7.83 9.26 -0.56
N ALA A 13 8.42 9.59 -1.71
CA ALA A 13 9.36 10.71 -1.84
C ALA A 13 8.75 12.09 -1.55
N MET A 14 7.42 12.21 -1.45
CA MET A 14 6.75 13.45 -1.05
C MET A 14 6.83 13.74 0.45
N VAL A 15 7.24 12.76 1.26
CA VAL A 15 7.38 12.89 2.72
C VAL A 15 8.79 12.47 3.13
N PRO A 16 9.82 13.29 2.86
CA PRO A 16 11.22 12.94 3.15
C PRO A 16 11.51 12.72 4.65
N GLU A 17 10.64 13.22 5.53
CA GLU A 17 10.72 13.03 6.99
C GLU A 17 10.41 11.59 7.41
N LEU A 18 9.78 10.81 6.53
CA LEU A 18 9.55 9.38 6.73
C LEU A 18 10.68 8.60 6.04
N PRO A 19 11.72 8.16 6.77
CA PRO A 19 12.78 7.38 6.16
C PRO A 19 12.21 6.11 5.53
N PRO A 20 12.78 5.63 4.41
CA PRO A 20 12.39 4.37 3.80
C PRO A 20 12.65 3.22 4.77
N PHE A 21 11.90 2.13 4.65
CA PHE A 21 12.27 0.90 5.35
C PHE A 21 13.56 0.38 4.75
N GLU A 22 14.63 0.40 5.54
CA GLU A 22 15.89 -0.19 5.14
C GLU A 22 15.72 -1.71 5.02
N SER A 23 16.30 -2.29 3.98
CA SER A 23 16.57 -3.72 3.97
C SER A 23 17.76 -3.96 4.90
N PRO A 24 17.74 -4.99 5.77
CA PRO A 24 18.94 -5.34 6.52
C PRO A 24 20.11 -5.54 5.54
N PRO A 25 21.33 -5.13 5.90
CA PRO A 25 22.49 -5.27 5.03
C PRO A 25 22.62 -6.76 4.63
N ASP A 26 22.65 -7.01 3.32
CA ASP A 26 22.82 -8.35 2.76
C ASP A 26 24.02 -9.04 3.43
N THR A 27 23.78 -10.19 4.05
CA THR A 27 24.84 -11.18 4.23
C THR A 27 25.21 -11.66 2.82
N ALA A 28 26.29 -11.11 2.26
CA ALA A 28 27.07 -11.52 1.09
C ALA A 28 26.35 -12.38 0.01
N ASP A 29 26.27 -11.83 -1.20
CA ASP A 29 25.98 -12.48 -2.50
C ASP A 29 24.52 -12.71 -2.93
N GLY A 30 23.52 -12.14 -2.24
CA GLY A 30 22.12 -12.11 -2.71
C GLY A 30 21.78 -10.89 -3.59
N PRO A 31 20.78 -10.97 -4.50
CA PRO A 31 20.20 -9.77 -5.09
C PRO A 31 19.52 -8.94 -3.99
N PRO A 32 19.54 -7.60 -4.07
CA PRO A 32 18.95 -6.75 -3.04
C PRO A 32 17.47 -7.08 -2.88
N VAL A 33 17.11 -7.60 -1.70
CA VAL A 33 15.72 -7.93 -1.36
C VAL A 33 15.02 -6.67 -0.88
N THR A 34 13.88 -6.32 -1.48
CA THR A 34 13.04 -5.21 -0.99
C THR A 34 12.63 -5.49 0.44
N SER A 35 12.78 -4.51 1.35
CA SER A 35 12.33 -4.66 2.73
C SER A 35 10.85 -5.08 2.77
N PRO A 36 10.45 -6.14 3.50
CA PRO A 36 9.06 -6.59 3.54
C PRO A 36 8.09 -5.49 3.99
N ALA A 37 8.55 -4.59 4.85
CA ALA A 37 7.78 -3.43 5.29
C ALA A 37 7.60 -2.37 4.18
N ASP A 38 8.61 -2.16 3.34
CA ASP A 38 8.48 -1.31 2.16
C ASP A 38 7.45 -1.88 1.18
N THR A 39 7.52 -3.18 0.89
CA THR A 39 6.53 -3.86 0.05
C THR A 39 5.12 -3.73 0.63
N ALA A 40 4.95 -3.94 1.95
CA ALA A 40 3.66 -3.80 2.62
C ALA A 40 3.10 -2.38 2.52
N GLU A 41 3.91 -1.34 2.77
CA GLU A 41 3.51 0.06 2.65
C GLU A 41 3.06 0.41 1.22
N ARG A 42 3.84 -0.03 0.22
CA ARG A 42 3.55 0.23 -1.20
C ARG A 42 2.28 -0.48 -1.67
N LEU A 43 2.05 -1.71 -1.21
CA LEU A 43 0.79 -2.43 -1.43
C LEU A 43 -0.40 -1.68 -0.81
N LEU A 44 -0.27 -1.19 0.43
CA LEU A 44 -1.33 -0.42 1.09
C LEU A 44 -1.63 0.91 0.40
N LEU A 45 -0.62 1.60 -0.13
CA LEU A 45 -0.79 2.80 -0.95
C LEU A 45 -1.56 2.50 -2.24
N LEU A 46 -1.18 1.43 -2.97
CA LEU A 46 -1.90 1.01 -4.17
C LEU A 46 -3.34 0.63 -3.84
N LEU A 47 -3.58 -0.06 -2.73
CA LEU A 47 -4.91 -0.41 -2.26
C LEU A 47 -5.75 0.84 -2.00
N HIS A 48 -5.24 1.78 -1.21
CA HIS A 48 -5.91 3.05 -0.89
C HIS A 48 -6.33 3.82 -2.15
N TYR A 49 -5.42 3.94 -3.12
CA TYR A 49 -5.68 4.65 -4.37
C TYR A 49 -6.45 3.84 -5.42
N SER A 50 -6.76 2.59 -5.13
CA SER A 50 -7.61 1.74 -5.97
C SER A 50 -9.06 1.70 -5.47
N ILE A 51 -9.34 2.15 -4.24
CA ILE A 51 -10.71 2.23 -3.72
C ILE A 51 -11.56 3.15 -4.60
N ASP A 52 -12.75 2.67 -4.95
CA ASP A 52 -13.77 3.51 -5.57
C ASP A 52 -14.46 4.36 -4.49
N TRP A 53 -13.97 5.59 -4.33
CA TRP A 53 -14.46 6.56 -3.35
C TRP A 53 -15.78 7.23 -3.73
N ASP A 54 -16.31 6.92 -4.90
CA ASP A 54 -17.52 7.56 -5.46
C ASP A 54 -18.71 6.59 -5.43
N THR A 55 -18.48 5.31 -5.74
CA THR A 55 -19.56 4.33 -5.94
C THR A 55 -19.52 3.12 -5.01
N SER A 56 -18.38 2.81 -4.37
CA SER A 56 -18.33 1.67 -3.46
C SER A 56 -19.02 1.96 -2.13
N TRP A 57 -19.25 0.92 -1.31
CA TRP A 57 -19.78 1.07 0.04
C TRP A 57 -18.90 1.97 0.93
N VAL A 58 -17.60 2.11 0.64
CA VAL A 58 -16.69 3.00 1.40
C VAL A 58 -17.06 4.48 1.17
N ALA A 59 -17.75 4.81 0.08
CA ALA A 59 -18.20 6.16 -0.23
C ALA A 59 -19.27 6.68 0.73
N ASP A 60 -20.04 5.79 1.37
CA ASP A 60 -21.05 6.17 2.37
C ASP A 60 -20.37 6.94 3.53
N PRO A 61 -20.85 8.16 3.88
CA PRO A 61 -20.29 8.98 4.94
C PRO A 61 -20.09 8.25 6.27
N ARG A 62 -20.95 7.28 6.60
CA ARG A 62 -20.84 6.46 7.82
C ARG A 62 -19.55 5.66 7.87
N TYR A 63 -19.10 5.11 6.74
CA TYR A 63 -17.90 4.29 6.66
C TYR A 63 -16.66 5.11 6.30
N ARG A 64 -16.83 6.16 5.49
CA ARG A 64 -15.76 7.07 5.10
C ARG A 64 -15.12 7.73 6.32
N LYS A 65 -15.92 8.15 7.31
CA LYS A 65 -15.43 8.80 8.53
C LYS A 65 -14.58 7.89 9.42
N THR A 66 -14.79 6.57 9.38
CA THR A 66 -14.00 5.59 10.15
C THR A 66 -13.05 4.77 9.27
N TYR A 67 -12.76 5.26 8.07
CA TYR A 67 -11.98 4.51 7.09
C TYR A 67 -10.59 4.13 7.62
N TRP A 68 -9.83 5.13 8.08
CA TRP A 68 -8.46 4.94 8.55
C TRP A 68 -8.39 4.17 9.87
N ASP A 69 -9.41 4.32 10.71
CA ASP A 69 -9.36 3.84 12.10
C ASP A 69 -10.02 2.47 12.28
N GLU A 70 -11.00 2.12 11.43
CA GLU A 70 -11.77 0.89 11.55
C GLU A 70 -11.78 0.06 10.25
N GLN A 71 -12.20 0.68 9.14
CA GLN A 71 -12.54 -0.07 7.92
C GLN A 71 -11.31 -0.67 7.25
N LEU A 72 -10.27 0.15 7.02
CA LEU A 72 -9.03 -0.29 6.42
C LEU A 72 -8.25 -1.24 7.33
N PRO A 73 -7.97 -0.91 8.62
CA PRO A 73 -7.24 -1.81 9.51
C PRO A 73 -7.91 -3.17 9.67
N GLY A 74 -9.24 -3.20 9.89
CA GLY A 74 -9.98 -4.43 10.12
C GLY A 74 -9.92 -5.39 8.93
N ARG A 75 -10.03 -4.86 7.70
CA ARG A 75 -10.04 -5.66 6.46
C ARG A 75 -8.64 -6.12 6.07
N VAL A 76 -7.64 -5.25 6.17
CA VAL A 76 -6.24 -5.61 5.92
C VAL A 76 -5.79 -6.71 6.87
N ARG A 77 -6.05 -6.54 8.17
CA ARG A 77 -5.66 -7.52 9.19
C ARG A 77 -6.37 -8.86 8.97
N ARG A 78 -7.67 -8.85 8.71
CA ARG A 78 -8.44 -10.08 8.43
C ARG A 78 -7.92 -10.82 7.20
N ALA A 79 -7.61 -10.11 6.12
CA ALA A 79 -7.03 -10.72 4.91
C ALA A 79 -5.63 -11.29 5.19
N ALA A 80 -4.79 -10.56 5.94
CA ALA A 80 -3.44 -11.00 6.26
C ALA A 80 -3.40 -12.26 7.13
N TYR A 81 -4.39 -12.48 8.01
CA TYR A 81 -4.48 -13.74 8.76
C TYR A 81 -4.95 -14.95 7.93
N ARG A 82 -5.59 -14.72 6.78
CA ARG A 82 -6.17 -15.79 5.94
C ARG A 82 -5.32 -16.16 4.74
N ALA A 83 -4.46 -15.24 4.31
CA ALA A 83 -3.65 -15.40 3.12
C ALA A 83 -2.28 -16.02 3.44
N ASP A 84 -1.85 -16.88 2.54
CA ASP A 84 -0.53 -17.51 2.44
C ASP A 84 0.25 -16.99 1.22
N THR A 85 -0.41 -16.24 0.34
CA THR A 85 0.16 -15.61 -0.86
C THR A 85 -0.27 -14.15 -0.97
N LEU A 86 0.55 -13.31 -1.62
CA LEU A 86 0.21 -11.90 -1.86
C LEU A 86 -0.97 -11.73 -2.82
N ASP A 87 -1.09 -12.61 -3.83
CA ASP A 87 -2.24 -12.61 -4.74
C ASP A 87 -3.56 -12.82 -4.00
N ARG A 88 -3.61 -13.81 -3.10
CA ARG A 88 -4.78 -14.07 -2.26
C ARG A 88 -5.06 -12.93 -1.31
N TRP A 89 -4.02 -12.41 -0.64
CA TRP A 89 -4.16 -11.26 0.26
C TRP A 89 -4.76 -10.06 -0.47
N TRP A 90 -4.21 -9.72 -1.64
CA TRP A 90 -4.68 -8.60 -2.46
C TRP A 90 -6.12 -8.80 -2.90
N SER A 91 -6.46 -9.96 -3.47
CA SER A 91 -7.82 -10.28 -3.93
C SER A 91 -8.84 -10.17 -2.78
N ASP A 92 -8.51 -10.71 -1.61
CA ASP A 92 -9.41 -10.70 -0.44
C ASP A 92 -9.64 -9.28 0.08
N VAL A 93 -8.58 -8.49 0.25
CA VAL A 93 -8.68 -7.14 0.81
C VAL A 93 -9.30 -6.15 -0.17
N SER A 94 -8.96 -6.25 -1.46
CA SER A 94 -9.46 -5.35 -2.49
C SER A 94 -10.95 -5.57 -2.73
N GLY A 95 -11.41 -6.83 -2.78
CA GLY A 95 -12.82 -7.18 -2.85
C GLY A 95 -13.60 -6.68 -1.63
N GLN A 96 -13.04 -6.83 -0.43
CA GLN A 96 -13.65 -6.33 0.80
C GLN A 96 -13.78 -4.80 0.85
N LEU A 97 -12.87 -4.05 0.23
CA LEU A 97 -12.84 -2.58 0.24
C LEU A 97 -13.48 -1.93 -0.99
N GLY A 98 -14.00 -2.70 -1.95
CA GLY A 98 -14.47 -2.14 -3.21
C GLY A 98 -13.35 -1.45 -3.99
N ALA A 99 -12.14 -2.00 -3.93
CA ALA A 99 -10.97 -1.52 -4.64
C ALA A 99 -10.76 -2.33 -5.93
N PRO A 100 -11.29 -1.89 -7.09
CA PRO A 100 -10.99 -2.53 -8.36
C PRO A 100 -9.49 -2.51 -8.69
N ALA A 101 -9.05 -3.34 -9.63
CA ALA A 101 -7.68 -3.30 -10.10
C ALA A 101 -7.30 -1.88 -10.62
N PRO A 102 -6.05 -1.41 -10.40
CA PRO A 102 -5.63 -0.08 -10.82
C PRO A 102 -5.89 0.20 -12.31
N ARG A 103 -6.52 1.34 -12.63
CA ARG A 103 -6.80 1.74 -14.02
C ARG A 103 -5.58 2.27 -14.75
N GLN A 104 -4.59 2.81 -14.03
CA GLN A 104 -3.35 3.34 -14.62
C GLN A 104 -2.33 2.22 -14.86
N ARG A 105 -1.65 2.26 -16.03
CA ARG A 105 -0.74 1.19 -16.48
C ARG A 105 0.45 1.01 -15.54
N ASP A 106 1.07 2.11 -15.15
CA ASP A 106 2.18 2.18 -14.20
C ASP A 106 1.85 1.48 -12.87
N ARG A 107 0.67 1.76 -12.30
CA ARG A 107 0.20 1.15 -11.06
C ARG A 107 -0.07 -0.35 -11.21
N ARG A 108 -0.57 -0.79 -12.37
CA ARG A 108 -0.74 -2.24 -12.65
C ARG A 108 0.60 -2.96 -12.75
N LEU A 109 1.59 -2.37 -13.41
CA LEU A 109 2.93 -2.94 -13.51
C LEU A 109 3.61 -3.02 -12.15
N GLU A 110 3.50 -1.95 -11.36
CA GLU A 110 4.02 -1.93 -10.00
C GLU A 110 3.35 -2.98 -9.12
N LEU A 111 2.01 -3.05 -9.12
CA LEU A 111 1.27 -4.07 -8.38
C LEU A 111 1.71 -5.48 -8.78
N ALA A 112 1.76 -5.78 -10.08
CA ALA A 112 2.19 -7.09 -10.57
C ALA A 112 3.60 -7.46 -10.10
N THR A 113 4.50 -6.47 -10.00
CA THR A 113 5.85 -6.65 -9.47
C THR A 113 5.83 -6.96 -7.98
N LEU A 114 5.13 -6.15 -7.17
CA LEU A 114 5.05 -6.32 -5.72
C LEU A 114 4.41 -7.65 -5.32
N LEU A 115 3.45 -8.16 -6.10
CA LEU A 115 2.82 -9.46 -5.85
C LEU A 115 3.76 -10.65 -6.06
N ARG A 116 4.98 -10.45 -6.62
CA ARG A 116 6.01 -11.49 -6.75
C ARG A 116 6.99 -11.54 -5.57
N GLU A 117 6.94 -10.57 -4.66
CA GLU A 117 7.80 -10.55 -3.47
C GLU A 117 7.51 -11.74 -2.55
N PRO A 118 8.47 -12.19 -1.72
CA PRO A 118 8.26 -13.27 -0.76
C PRO A 118 7.02 -13.00 0.12
N PRO A 119 5.97 -13.83 0.07
CA PRO A 119 4.68 -13.49 0.64
C PRO A 119 4.69 -13.50 2.17
N LEU A 120 5.32 -14.50 2.79
CA LEU A 120 5.25 -14.71 4.23
C LEU A 120 5.83 -13.54 5.05
N PRO A 121 7.03 -13.01 4.73
CA PRO A 121 7.56 -11.83 5.45
C PRO A 121 6.67 -10.58 5.32
N VAL A 122 6.13 -10.32 4.13
CA VAL A 122 5.26 -9.16 3.90
C VAL A 122 3.94 -9.31 4.66
N ILE A 123 3.33 -10.51 4.62
CA ILE A 123 2.10 -10.81 5.35
C ILE A 123 2.32 -10.74 6.87
N ALA A 124 3.47 -11.19 7.38
CA ALA A 124 3.83 -11.06 8.80
C ALA A 124 3.84 -9.58 9.22
N VAL A 125 4.50 -8.72 8.43
CA VAL A 125 4.51 -7.27 8.68
C VAL A 125 3.10 -6.66 8.67
N LEU A 126 2.24 -7.06 7.72
CA LEU A 126 0.83 -6.65 7.67
C LEU A 126 -0.02 -7.14 8.85
N ARG A 127 0.43 -8.15 9.60
CA ARG A 127 -0.25 -8.66 10.81
C ARG A 127 0.27 -7.99 12.07
N GLU A 128 1.57 -7.76 12.15
CA GLU A 128 2.29 -7.44 13.38
C GLU A 128 2.55 -5.93 13.52
N SER A 129 2.71 -5.21 12.41
CA SER A 129 3.08 -3.79 12.39
C SER A 129 2.04 -2.90 11.72
N LEU A 130 0.83 -3.41 11.50
CA LEU A 130 -0.21 -2.72 10.74
C LEU A 130 -0.53 -1.29 11.22
N PRO A 131 -0.68 -1.01 12.53
CA PRO A 131 -0.98 0.36 12.97
C PRO A 131 0.09 1.37 12.56
N ALA A 132 1.37 1.01 12.70
CA ALA A 132 2.49 1.87 12.31
C ALA A 132 2.57 2.06 10.80
N LEU A 133 2.33 1.00 10.02
CA LEU A 133 2.26 1.09 8.55
C LEU A 133 1.12 2.01 8.09
N LEU A 134 -0.06 1.88 8.68
CA LEU A 134 -1.21 2.69 8.28
C LEU A 134 -1.04 4.17 8.64
N LEU A 135 -0.35 4.48 9.74
CA LEU A 135 0.02 5.86 10.05
C LEU A 135 0.89 6.46 8.93
N ARG A 136 1.92 5.73 8.48
CA ARG A 136 2.79 6.18 7.38
C ARG A 136 2.03 6.32 6.06
N VAL A 137 1.21 5.33 5.71
CA VAL A 137 0.36 5.36 4.51
C VAL A 137 -0.57 6.57 4.54
N ARG A 138 -1.16 6.89 5.69
CA ARG A 138 -2.04 8.05 5.87
C ARG A 138 -1.27 9.37 5.67
N ILE A 139 -0.11 9.53 6.29
CA ILE A 139 0.73 10.73 6.13
C ILE A 139 1.11 10.93 4.65
N ILE A 140 1.53 9.87 3.96
CA ILE A 140 1.85 9.91 2.53
C ILE A 140 0.60 10.26 1.71
N ALA A 141 -0.56 9.67 2.02
CA ALA A 141 -1.79 9.93 1.31
C ALA A 141 -2.27 11.39 1.44
N GLU A 142 -2.10 11.98 2.62
CA GLU A 142 -2.37 13.40 2.90
C GLU A 142 -1.44 14.30 2.08
N ALA A 143 -0.13 14.02 2.05
CA ALA A 143 0.83 14.79 1.23
C ALA A 143 0.49 14.74 -0.27
N VAL A 144 0.15 13.55 -0.79
CA VAL A 144 -0.30 13.37 -2.18
C VAL A 144 -1.59 14.15 -2.46
N ALA A 145 -2.53 14.19 -1.52
CA ALA A 145 -3.77 14.95 -1.67
C ALA A 145 -3.51 16.46 -1.76
N GLU A 146 -2.65 17.00 -0.91
CA GLU A 146 -2.27 18.42 -0.93
C GLU A 146 -1.56 18.82 -2.24
N GLN A 147 -0.62 18.01 -2.73
CA GLN A 147 0.04 18.28 -4.02
C GLN A 147 -0.95 18.27 -5.19
N ARG A 148 -1.91 17.33 -5.20
CA ARG A 148 -2.94 17.26 -6.25
C ARG A 148 -3.88 18.46 -6.19
N LYS A 149 -4.17 18.96 -4.98
CA LYS A 149 -4.97 20.17 -4.78
C LYS A 149 -4.21 21.40 -5.28
N ALA A 150 -2.93 21.53 -4.93
CA ALA A 150 -2.06 22.62 -5.40
C ALA A 150 -1.88 22.63 -6.92
N ALA A 151 -1.87 21.47 -7.58
CA ALA A 151 -1.78 21.38 -9.04
C ALA A 151 -3.10 21.70 -9.78
N ARG A 152 -4.22 21.78 -9.05
CA ARG A 152 -5.55 22.11 -9.60
C ARG A 152 -5.96 23.56 -9.37
N GLY A 153 -5.32 24.23 -8.41
CA GLY A 153 -5.50 25.66 -8.14
C GLY A 153 -4.55 26.50 -8.97
#